data_AF-A0A380FLR5-F1
#
_entry.id   AF-A0A380FLR5-F1
#
_cell.length_a   1.000
_cell.length_b   1.000
_cell.length_c   1.000
_cell.angle_alpha   90.00
_cell.angle_beta   90.00
_cell.angle_gamma   90.00
#
_symmetry.space_group_name_H-M   'P 1'
#
loop_
_entity.id
_entity.type
_entity.pdbx_description
1 polymer ?
#
loop_
_entity_poly.entity_id
_entity_poly.type
_entity_poly.pdbx_seq_one_letter_code
_entity_poly.pdbx_strand_id
1 'polypeptide(L)'
;MTQLDVLNPATNEVIESIDYTSHEDIDAKIERAYNAFQTWRFVDAHERSAKLFKWAELIDEHQDELAKLVTLEGGKPLAEAKGEIVYANSYVKWYAEEAKRVYGRTIPANTSSKKDCR
;
A
#
# COMPACT_ATOMS: atom_id res chain seq x y z
N MET A 1 18.71 12.30 19.49
CA MET A 1 19.12 11.62 18.23
C MET A 1 18.20 12.14 17.16
N THR A 2 18.73 12.82 16.14
CA THR A 2 17.93 13.45 15.07
C THR A 2 17.84 12.60 13.82
N GLN A 3 18.71 11.59 13.70
CA GLN A 3 18.78 10.64 12.59
C GLN A 3 18.90 9.20 13.09
N LEU A 4 18.41 8.27 12.27
CA LEU A 4 18.50 6.82 12.41
C LEU A 4 19.35 6.27 11.27
N ASP A 5 20.45 5.60 11.59
CA ASP A 5 21.29 4.94 10.60
C ASP A 5 20.71 3.56 10.24
N VAL A 6 20.48 3.33 8.95
CA VAL A 6 20.13 2.02 8.39
C VAL A 6 21.43 1.31 8.07
N LEU A 7 21.68 0.20 8.76
CA LEU A 7 22.92 -0.56 8.62
C LEU A 7 22.71 -1.79 7.74
N ASN A 8 23.73 -2.15 6.98
CA ASN A 8 23.80 -3.46 6.35
C ASN A 8 24.18 -4.51 7.41
N PRO A 9 23.33 -5.48 7.74
CA PRO A 9 23.60 -6.44 8.80
C PRO A 9 24.75 -7.41 8.47
N ALA A 10 25.16 -7.52 7.21
CA ALA A 10 26.29 -8.37 6.81
C ALA A 10 27.65 -7.68 6.97
N THR A 11 27.72 -6.35 6.81
CA THR A 11 28.98 -5.58 6.87
C THR A 11 29.07 -4.60 8.05
N ASN A 12 27.94 -4.32 8.70
CA ASN A 12 27.75 -3.22 9.68
C ASN A 12 28.05 -1.82 9.13
N GLU A 13 28.10 -1.66 7.81
CA GLU A 13 28.26 -0.36 7.16
C GLU A 13 26.91 0.37 7.08
N VAL A 14 26.94 1.70 7.15
CA VAL A 14 25.75 2.54 6.98
C VAL A 14 25.35 2.55 5.50
N ILE A 15 24.11 2.17 5.22
CA ILE A 15 23.49 2.26 3.90
C ILE A 15 22.98 3.69 3.67
N GLU A 16 22.20 4.19 4.64
CA GLU A 16 21.60 5.53 4.60
C GLU A 16 21.25 5.99 6.03
N SER A 17 21.23 7.31 6.26
CA SER A 17 20.78 7.91 7.51
C SER A 17 19.47 8.65 7.28
N ILE A 18 18.44 8.30 8.03
CA ILE A 18 17.07 8.82 7.87
C ILE A 18 16.74 9.75 9.04
N ASP A 19 16.22 10.94 8.77
CA ASP A 19 15.78 11.86 9.82
C ASP A 19 14.56 11.32 10.58
N TYR A 20 14.55 11.49 11.91
CA TYR A 20 13.32 11.27 12.67
C TYR A 20 12.28 12.31 12.25
N THR A 21 11.06 11.85 11.98
CA THR A 21 9.96 12.77 11.68
C THR A 21 9.54 13.49 12.96
N SER A 22 9.46 14.83 12.91
CA SER A 22 9.00 15.66 14.03
C SER A 22 7.51 15.47 14.31
N HIS A 23 7.04 15.90 15.49
CA HIS A 23 5.61 15.86 15.80
C HIS A 23 4.80 16.74 14.84
N GLU A 24 5.31 17.92 14.54
CA GLU A 24 4.69 18.88 13.63
C GLU A 24 4.59 18.31 12.20
N ASP A 25 5.62 17.60 11.72
CA ASP A 25 5.59 16.93 10.42
C ASP A 25 4.61 15.76 10.39
N ILE A 26 4.45 15.03 11.50
CA ILE A 26 3.44 13.97 11.61
C ILE A 26 2.04 14.57 11.47
N ASP A 27 1.75 15.64 12.20
CA ASP A 27 0.45 16.32 12.13
C ASP A 27 0.16 16.83 10.70
N ALA A 28 1.15 17.44 10.05
CA ALA A 28 1.05 17.88 8.66
C ALA A 28 0.79 16.71 7.69
N LYS A 29 1.46 15.56 7.87
CA LYS A 29 1.23 14.35 7.06
C LYS A 29 -0.18 13.78 7.26
N ILE A 30 -0.71 13.79 8.49
CA ILE A 30 -2.08 13.35 8.80
C ILE A 30 -3.09 14.26 8.11
N GLU A 31 -2.93 15.58 8.22
CA GLU A 31 -3.82 16.54 7.57
C GLU A 31 -3.82 16.35 6.05
N ARG A 32 -2.64 16.16 5.45
CA ARG A 32 -2.50 15.89 4.01
C ARG A 32 -3.22 14.59 3.61
N ALA A 33 -3.08 13.52 4.40
CA ALA A 33 -3.76 12.26 4.14
C ALA A 33 -5.29 12.40 4.21
N TYR A 34 -5.79 13.15 5.22
CA TYR A 34 -7.21 13.45 5.37
C TYR A 34 -7.76 14.23 4.17
N ASN A 35 -7.04 15.25 3.70
CA ASN A 35 -7.43 16.06 2.56
C ASN A 35 -7.43 15.24 1.25
N ALA A 36 -6.43 14.37 1.04
CA ALA A 36 -6.41 13.46 -0.09
C ALA A 36 -7.57 12.46 -0.06
N PHE A 37 -7.97 11.98 1.13
CA PHE A 37 -9.12 11.09 1.27
C PHE A 37 -10.44 11.74 0.80
N GLN A 38 -10.61 13.04 1.03
CA GLN A 38 -11.84 13.75 0.61
C GLN A 38 -12.10 13.64 -0.89
N THR A 39 -11.06 13.56 -1.72
CA THR A 39 -11.21 13.36 -3.17
C THR A 39 -11.15 11.87 -3.53
N TRP A 40 -10.23 11.11 -2.94
CA TRP A 40 -10.02 9.68 -3.23
C TRP A 40 -11.26 8.82 -2.99
N ARG A 41 -12.07 9.14 -1.97
CA ARG A 41 -13.29 8.39 -1.64
C ARG A 41 -14.34 8.38 -2.77
N PHE A 42 -14.31 9.38 -3.64
CA PHE A 42 -15.24 9.51 -4.78
C PHE A 42 -14.69 8.93 -6.08
N VAL A 43 -13.42 8.51 -6.10
CA VAL A 43 -12.83 7.84 -7.28
C VAL A 43 -13.53 6.51 -7.49
N ASP A 44 -13.88 6.24 -8.75
CA ASP A 44 -14.59 5.01 -9.13
C ASP A 44 -13.76 3.75 -8.81
N ALA A 45 -14.46 2.68 -8.46
CA ALA A 45 -13.84 1.41 -8.08
C ALA A 45 -12.98 0.81 -9.22
N HIS A 46 -13.39 0.93 -10.48
CA HIS A 46 -12.59 0.47 -11.62
C HIS A 46 -11.36 1.33 -11.83
N GLU A 47 -11.45 2.65 -11.63
CA GLU A 47 -10.29 3.53 -11.72
C GLU A 47 -9.27 3.21 -10.61
N ARG A 48 -9.72 3.01 -9.37
CA ARG A 48 -8.84 2.55 -8.26
C ARG A 48 -8.18 1.22 -8.59
N SER A 49 -8.95 0.25 -9.09
CA SER A 49 -8.45 -1.05 -9.55
C SER A 49 -7.35 -0.90 -10.60
N ALA A 50 -7.57 -0.06 -11.62
CA ALA A 50 -6.60 0.18 -12.68
C ALA A 50 -5.30 0.81 -12.16
N LYS A 51 -5.38 1.78 -11.23
CA LYS A 51 -4.18 2.39 -10.60
C LYS A 51 -3.38 1.36 -9.79
N LEU A 52 -4.06 0.48 -9.04
CA LEU A 52 -3.39 -0.57 -8.27
C LEU A 52 -2.75 -1.64 -9.17
N PHE A 53 -3.39 -2.03 -10.27
CA PHE A 53 -2.76 -2.90 -11.26
C PHE A 53 -1.54 -2.24 -11.91
N LYS A 54 -1.62 -0.94 -12.21
CA LYS A 54 -0.46 -0.22 -12.76
C LYS A 54 0.70 -0.18 -11.76
N TRP A 55 0.40 0.00 -10.48
CA TRP A 55 1.41 -0.09 -9.44
C TRP A 55 2.02 -1.49 -9.34
N ALA A 56 1.20 -2.53 -9.44
CA ALA A 56 1.67 -3.91 -9.44
C ALA A 56 2.59 -4.23 -10.63
N GLU A 57 2.30 -3.70 -11.83
CA GLU A 57 3.19 -3.79 -12.99
C GLU A 57 4.56 -3.14 -12.71
N LEU A 58 4.56 -1.96 -12.08
CA LEU A 58 5.80 -1.26 -11.72
C LEU A 58 6.61 -2.05 -10.68
N ILE A 59 5.95 -2.70 -9.72
CA ILE A 59 6.63 -3.58 -8.75
C ILE A 59 7.29 -4.76 -9.47
N ASP A 60 6.61 -5.37 -10.45
CA ASP A 60 7.19 -6.46 -11.25
C ASP A 60 8.38 -5.96 -12.10
N GLU A 61 8.28 -4.78 -12.70
CA GLU A 61 9.36 -4.16 -13.49
C GLU A 61 10.62 -3.87 -12.65
N HIS A 62 10.43 -3.41 -11.41
CA HIS A 62 11.52 -3.07 -10.49
C HIS A 62 11.84 -4.18 -9.45
N GLN A 63 11.37 -5.41 -9.68
CA GLN A 63 11.50 -6.50 -8.70
C GLN A 63 12.95 -6.72 -8.24
N ASP A 64 13.90 -6.69 -9.18
CA ASP A 64 15.31 -6.95 -8.89
C ASP A 64 15.96 -5.83 -8.06
N GLU A 65 15.54 -4.59 -8.25
CA GLU A 65 16.02 -3.43 -7.49
C GLU A 65 15.46 -3.46 -6.07
N LEU A 66 14.15 -3.72 -5.94
CA LEU A 66 13.48 -3.85 -4.64
C LEU A 66 14.05 -5.02 -3.82
N ALA A 67 14.30 -6.17 -4.46
CA ALA A 67 14.88 -7.33 -3.77
C ALA A 67 16.31 -7.05 -3.27
N LYS A 68 17.12 -6.29 -4.04
CA LYS A 68 18.45 -5.86 -3.58
C LYS A 68 18.35 -4.95 -2.36
N LEU A 69 17.41 -4.00 -2.35
CA LEU A 69 17.19 -3.10 -1.22
C LEU A 69 16.82 -3.89 0.05
N VAL A 70 15.87 -4.81 -0.05
CA VAL A 70 15.44 -5.68 1.06
C VAL A 70 16.60 -6.54 1.59
N THR A 71 17.44 -7.07 0.70
CA THR A 71 18.64 -7.82 1.11
C THR A 71 19.67 -6.92 1.78
N LEU A 72 19.88 -5.70 1.28
CA LEU A 72 20.84 -4.76 1.87
C LEU A 72 20.43 -4.36 3.30
N GLU A 73 19.17 -3.98 3.52
CA GLU A 73 18.70 -3.54 4.83
C GLU A 73 18.40 -4.70 5.80
N GLY A 74 17.88 -5.82 5.29
CA GLY A 74 17.36 -6.93 6.09
C GLY A 74 18.26 -8.15 6.15
N GLY A 75 19.29 -8.26 5.30
CA GLY A 75 20.28 -9.34 5.30
C GLY A 75 19.81 -10.69 4.73
N LYS A 76 18.54 -10.83 4.34
CA LYS A 76 18.03 -12.08 3.76
C LYS A 76 18.61 -12.35 2.37
N PRO A 77 18.82 -13.61 1.97
CA PRO A 77 19.33 -13.93 0.64
C PRO A 77 18.46 -13.34 -0.49
N LEU A 78 19.10 -12.91 -1.59
CA LEU A 78 18.41 -12.25 -2.70
C LEU A 78 17.25 -13.07 -3.28
N ALA A 79 17.40 -14.41 -3.34
CA ALA A 79 16.34 -15.28 -3.83
C ALA A 79 15.09 -15.26 -2.92
N GLU A 80 15.28 -15.17 -1.61
CA GLU A 80 14.19 -15.04 -0.64
C GLU A 80 13.53 -13.67 -0.74
N ALA A 81 14.32 -12.59 -0.83
CA ALA A 81 13.82 -11.23 -1.04
C ALA A 81 13.00 -11.12 -2.33
N LYS A 82 13.44 -11.74 -3.44
CA LYS A 82 12.65 -11.79 -4.69
C LYS A 82 11.30 -12.49 -4.49
N GLY A 83 11.28 -13.58 -3.74
CA GLY A 83 10.05 -14.29 -3.40
C GLY A 83 9.09 -13.43 -2.56
N GLU A 84 9.62 -12.69 -1.59
CA GLU A 84 8.86 -11.75 -0.78
C GLU A 84 8.24 -10.62 -1.61
N ILE A 85 8.99 -10.01 -2.54
CA ILE A 85 8.45 -8.96 -3.42
C ILE A 85 7.30 -9.51 -4.29
N VAL A 86 7.45 -10.72 -4.85
CA VAL A 86 6.37 -11.36 -5.63
C VAL A 86 5.15 -11.63 -4.75
N TYR A 87 5.38 -12.12 -3.53
CA TYR A 87 4.31 -12.39 -2.58
C TYR A 87 3.58 -11.10 -2.16
N ALA A 88 4.31 -10.03 -1.84
CA ALA A 88 3.76 -8.72 -1.53
C ALA A 88 2.97 -8.15 -2.72
N ASN A 89 3.50 -8.26 -3.94
CA ASN A 89 2.81 -7.79 -5.13
C ASN A 89 1.50 -8.56 -5.42
N SER A 90 1.43 -9.83 -5.01
CA SER A 90 0.19 -10.62 -5.13
C SER A 90 -0.96 -10.02 -4.31
N TYR A 91 -0.67 -9.42 -3.14
CA TYR A 91 -1.68 -8.70 -2.36
C TYR A 91 -2.18 -7.45 -3.07
N VAL A 92 -1.28 -6.70 -3.72
CA VAL A 92 -1.67 -5.51 -4.48
C VAL A 92 -2.63 -5.89 -5.59
N LYS A 93 -2.33 -6.96 -6.35
CA LYS A 93 -3.20 -7.50 -7.40
C LYS A 93 -4.54 -7.98 -6.83
N TRP A 94 -4.52 -8.69 -5.71
CA TRP A 94 -5.73 -9.14 -5.03
C TRP A 94 -6.63 -7.97 -4.59
N TYR A 95 -6.09 -6.94 -3.94
CA TYR A 95 -6.87 -5.79 -3.52
C TYR A 95 -7.29 -4.88 -4.68
N ALA A 96 -6.52 -4.85 -5.78
CA ALA A 96 -6.95 -4.20 -7.02
C ALA A 96 -8.23 -4.85 -7.55
N GLU A 97 -8.33 -6.16 -7.46
CA GLU A 97 -9.53 -6.91 -7.80
C GLU A 97 -10.69 -6.66 -6.83
N GLU A 98 -10.42 -6.77 -5.52
CA GLU A 98 -11.43 -6.60 -4.47
C GLU A 98 -11.97 -5.17 -4.39
N ALA A 99 -11.25 -4.17 -4.90
CA ALA A 99 -11.72 -2.80 -5.01
C ALA A 99 -13.09 -2.69 -5.72
N LYS A 100 -13.40 -3.61 -6.63
CA LYS A 100 -14.66 -3.68 -7.40
C LYS A 100 -15.74 -4.54 -6.73
N ARG A 101 -15.41 -5.26 -5.65
CA ARG A 101 -16.27 -6.27 -5.00
C ARG A 101 -16.73 -5.85 -3.60
N VAL A 102 -16.74 -4.56 -3.32
CA VAL A 102 -17.32 -4.01 -2.09
C VAL A 102 -18.85 -4.01 -2.22
N TYR A 103 -19.46 -5.16 -1.97
CA TYR A 103 -20.91 -5.34 -2.13
C TYR A 103 -21.69 -4.70 -0.98
N GLY A 104 -22.71 -3.92 -1.34
CA GLY A 104 -23.78 -3.56 -0.43
C GLY A 104 -24.75 -4.72 -0.21
N ARG A 105 -25.65 -4.56 0.77
CA ARG A 105 -26.78 -5.49 0.97
C ARG A 105 -28.09 -4.71 1.04
N THR A 106 -29.14 -5.28 0.49
CA THR A 106 -30.51 -4.78 0.63
C THR A 106 -31.27 -5.73 1.55
N ILE A 107 -31.86 -5.19 2.62
CA ILE A 107 -32.68 -5.95 3.57
C ILE A 107 -34.15 -5.60 3.29
N PRO A 108 -35.01 -6.58 2.96
CA PRO A 108 -36.44 -6.33 2.75
C PRO A 108 -37.10 -5.75 3.99
N ALA A 109 -37.99 -4.77 3.80
CA ALA A 109 -38.79 -4.22 4.89
C ALA A 109 -39.81 -5.25 5.39
N ASN A 110 -40.02 -5.32 6.71
CA ASN A 110 -41.00 -6.21 7.36
C ASN A 110 -42.46 -5.75 7.21
N THR A 111 -42.74 -4.80 6.31
CA THR A 111 -44.09 -4.29 6.07
C THR A 111 -44.41 -4.30 4.58
N SER A 112 -45.60 -4.81 4.25
CA SER A 112 -46.08 -4.99 2.88
C SER A 112 -46.40 -3.69 2.15
N SER A 113 -46.44 -2.54 2.84
CA SER A 113 -46.85 -1.23 2.32
C SER A 113 -45.70 -0.37 1.76
N LYS A 114 -44.45 -0.82 1.83
CA LYS A 114 -43.31 -0.14 1.21
C LYS A 114 -42.58 -1.09 0.28
N LYS A 115 -43.22 -1.41 -0.84
CA LYS A 115 -42.57 -2.09 -1.96
C LYS A 115 -41.88 -1.03 -2.81
N ASP A 116 -40.58 -1.20 -2.95
CA ASP A 116 -39.69 -0.56 -3.93
C ASP A 116 -39.50 0.96 -3.79
N CYS A 117 -38.35 1.34 -3.23
CA CYS A 117 -37.68 2.57 -3.63
C CYS A 117 -37.16 2.38 -5.07
N ARG A 118 -38.03 2.57 -6.05
CA ARG A 118 -37.64 2.87 -7.43
C ARG A 118 -37.78 4.36 -7.68
#